data_AF-A0AAW0F2D3-F1
#
_entry.id   AF-A0AAW0F2D3-F1
#
_cell.length_a   1.000
_cell.length_b   1.000
_cell.length_c   1.000
_cell.angle_alpha   90.00
_cell.angle_beta   90.00
_cell.angle_gamma   90.00
#
_symmetry.space_group_name_H-M   'P 1'
#
loop_
_entity.id
_entity.type
_entity.pdbx_description
1 polymer ?
#
loop_
_entity_poly.entity_id
_entity_poly.type
_entity_poly.pdbx_seq_one_letter_code
_entity_poly.pdbx_strand_id
1 'polypeptide(L)'
;MGGKAKPTKHTASETARKNHLATANMGGGSAGLNDRKGGAAGHAKFICRVCMSQAPDLKSMRIHFESRHPNETFNESEFEDLHEKYGGTTKGVAVHGSLKKDKNKKGE
;
A
#
# COMPACT_ATOMS: atom_id res chain seq x y z
N MET A 1 -22.16 -46.33 -16.00
CA MET A 1 -23.04 -45.53 -15.12
C MET A 1 -22.17 -44.95 -14.02
N GLY A 2 -21.73 -43.70 -14.16
CA GLY A 2 -20.81 -43.06 -13.21
C GLY A 2 -21.46 -42.93 -11.84
N GLY A 3 -20.87 -43.55 -10.82
CA GLY A 3 -21.37 -43.50 -9.45
C GLY A 3 -21.51 -42.05 -9.00
N LYS A 4 -22.69 -41.68 -8.50
CA LYS A 4 -22.96 -40.33 -7.99
C LYS A 4 -21.94 -40.05 -6.89
N ALA A 5 -21.10 -39.02 -7.08
CA ALA A 5 -20.14 -38.61 -6.07
C ALA A 5 -20.89 -38.37 -4.75
N LYS A 6 -20.40 -38.97 -3.65
CA LYS A 6 -20.95 -38.72 -2.32
C LYS A 6 -20.88 -37.20 -2.07
N PRO A 7 -21.99 -36.55 -1.66
CA PRO A 7 -21.95 -35.12 -1.38
C PRO A 7 -20.98 -34.88 -0.23
N THR A 8 -19.87 -34.21 -0.51
CA THR A 8 -18.94 -33.74 0.51
C THR A 8 -19.63 -32.60 1.26
N LYS A 9 -20.11 -32.90 2.47
CA LYS A 9 -20.71 -31.87 3.32
C LYS A 9 -19.60 -30.91 3.75
N HIS A 10 -19.59 -29.70 3.21
CA HIS A 10 -18.77 -28.64 3.75
C HIS A 10 -19.26 -28.29 5.15
N THR A 11 -18.33 -28.13 6.08
CA THR A 11 -18.63 -27.63 7.42
C THR A 11 -19.10 -26.17 7.33
N ALA A 12 -19.88 -25.72 8.32
CA ALA A 12 -20.36 -24.34 8.36
C ALA A 12 -19.22 -23.31 8.31
N SER A 13 -18.06 -23.64 8.91
CA SER A 13 -16.85 -22.81 8.88
C SER A 13 -16.25 -22.70 7.48
N GLU A 14 -16.24 -23.77 6.68
CA GLU A 14 -15.76 -23.75 5.30
C GLU A 14 -16.66 -22.89 4.40
N THR A 15 -17.98 -23.02 4.51
CA THR A 15 -18.93 -22.22 3.72
C THR A 15 -18.83 -20.74 4.08
N ALA A 16 -18.74 -20.42 5.38
CA ALA A 16 -18.53 -19.05 5.83
C ALA A 16 -17.21 -18.45 5.31
N ARG A 17 -16.12 -19.23 5.32
CA ARG A 17 -14.83 -18.81 4.77
C ARG A 17 -14.91 -18.55 3.26
N LYS A 18 -15.53 -19.45 2.50
CA LYS A 18 -15.70 -19.30 1.05
C LYS A 18 -16.52 -18.06 0.71
N ASN A 19 -17.63 -17.84 1.42
CA ASN A 19 -18.47 -16.65 1.24
C ASN A 19 -17.72 -15.35 1.59
N HIS A 20 -16.97 -15.37 2.69
CA HIS A 20 -16.14 -14.22 3.07
C HIS A 20 -15.10 -13.90 2.00
N LEU A 21 -14.38 -14.90 1.48
CA LEU A 21 -13.39 -14.69 0.42
C LEU A 21 -14.01 -14.22 -0.90
N ALA A 22 -15.22 -14.65 -1.23
CA ALA A 22 -15.92 -14.25 -2.46
C ALA A 22 -16.50 -12.82 -2.39
N THR A 23 -16.80 -12.33 -1.19
CA THR A 23 -17.49 -11.03 -0.98
C THR A 23 -16.61 -9.96 -0.37
N ALA A 24 -15.50 -10.33 0.30
CA ALA A 24 -14.56 -9.38 0.86
C ALA A 24 -13.70 -8.78 -0.26
N ASN A 25 -13.65 -7.44 -0.32
CA ASN A 25 -12.73 -6.74 -1.19
C ASN A 25 -11.30 -6.90 -0.63
N MET A 26 -10.48 -7.71 -1.29
CA MET A 26 -9.10 -8.04 -0.91
C MET A 26 -8.07 -7.04 -1.48
N GLY A 27 -8.42 -5.76 -1.54
CA GLY A 27 -7.55 -4.74 -2.17
C GLY A 27 -7.70 -4.67 -3.70
N GLY A 28 -8.87 -5.06 -4.21
CA GLY A 28 -9.30 -4.81 -5.58
C GLY A 28 -10.07 -3.49 -5.74
N GLY A 29 -10.29 -3.07 -6.99
CA GLY A 29 -11.09 -1.88 -7.30
C GLY A 29 -10.39 -0.54 -7.01
N SER A 30 -11.17 0.53 -6.83
CA SER A 30 -10.68 1.90 -6.64
C SER A 30 -9.86 2.08 -5.36
N ALA A 31 -10.33 1.51 -4.25
CA ALA A 31 -9.61 1.55 -2.96
C ALA A 31 -8.24 0.85 -3.04
N GLY A 32 -8.19 -0.32 -3.69
CA GLY A 32 -6.94 -1.04 -3.91
C GLY A 32 -6.00 -0.37 -4.92
N LEU A 33 -6.55 0.31 -5.94
CA LEU A 33 -5.77 1.08 -6.90
C LEU A 33 -5.07 2.27 -6.21
N ASN A 34 -5.78 2.98 -5.34
CA ASN A 34 -5.21 4.10 -4.58
C ASN A 34 -4.09 3.60 -3.66
N ASP A 35 -4.27 2.46 -3.00
CA ASP A 35 -3.23 1.87 -2.13
C ASP A 35 -2.00 1.43 -2.95
N ARG A 36 -2.19 0.80 -4.11
CA ARG A 36 -1.09 0.46 -5.04
C ARG A 36 -0.36 1.68 -5.58
N LYS A 37 -1.02 2.84 -5.67
CA LYS A 37 -0.39 4.11 -6.07
C LYS A 37 0.29 4.83 -4.90
N GLY A 38 0.20 4.33 -3.67
CA GLY A 38 0.71 5.01 -2.48
C GLY A 38 -0.13 6.22 -2.08
N GLY A 39 -1.41 6.21 -2.42
CA GLY A 39 -2.38 7.30 -2.20
C GLY A 39 -1.98 8.60 -2.91
N ALA A 40 -2.21 9.74 -2.26
CA ALA A 40 -1.90 11.06 -2.82
C ALA A 40 -0.41 11.41 -2.74
N ALA A 41 0.31 10.88 -1.75
CA ALA A 41 1.73 11.12 -1.55
C ALA A 41 2.64 10.27 -2.46
N GLY A 42 2.17 9.10 -2.88
CA GLY A 42 3.00 8.08 -3.52
C GLY A 42 3.77 7.23 -2.51
N HIS A 43 4.53 6.24 -3.02
CA HIS A 43 5.33 5.35 -2.16
C HIS A 43 6.60 6.00 -1.64
N ALA A 44 7.08 7.04 -2.33
CA ALA A 44 8.26 7.77 -1.92
C ALA A 44 7.90 8.99 -1.08
N LYS A 45 8.82 9.33 -0.20
CA LYS A 45 8.67 10.39 0.80
C LYS A 45 9.06 11.76 0.23
N PHE A 46 10.06 11.77 -0.65
CA PHE A 46 10.64 12.98 -1.23
C PHE A 46 10.67 12.89 -2.77
N ILE A 47 10.48 14.03 -3.42
CA ILE A 47 10.56 14.17 -4.88
C ILE A 47 11.64 15.19 -5.24
N CYS A 48 12.49 14.85 -6.22
CA CYS A 48 13.51 15.73 -6.75
C CYS A 48 12.89 16.90 -7.53
N ARG A 49 13.27 18.15 -7.22
CA ARG A 49 12.76 19.34 -7.91
C ARG A 49 13.17 19.44 -9.39
N VAL A 50 14.30 18.85 -9.76
CA VAL A 50 14.89 19.01 -11.10
C VAL A 50 14.35 17.98 -12.08
N CYS A 51 14.29 16.71 -11.67
CA CYS A 51 13.91 15.60 -12.54
C CYS A 51 12.71 14.78 -12.07
N MET A 52 12.06 15.20 -10.96
CA MET A 52 10.91 14.51 -10.36
C MET A 52 11.19 13.06 -9.92
N SER A 53 12.46 12.69 -9.78
CA SER A 53 12.85 11.39 -9.22
C SER A 53 12.39 11.27 -7.77
N GLN A 54 11.83 10.12 -7.45
CA GLN A 54 11.30 9.80 -6.13
C GLN A 54 12.37 9.12 -5.27
N ALA A 55 12.52 9.54 -4.01
CA ALA A 55 13.41 8.88 -3.04
C ALA A 55 12.70 8.63 -1.68
N PRO A 56 13.01 7.51 -1.01
CA PRO A 56 12.40 7.17 0.28
C PRO A 56 12.94 7.99 1.45
N ASP A 57 14.16 8.54 1.34
CA ASP A 57 14.85 9.24 2.40
C ASP A 57 15.76 10.36 1.85
N LEU A 58 16.12 11.32 2.71
CA LEU A 58 16.94 12.49 2.32
C LEU A 58 18.37 12.09 1.93
N LYS A 59 18.93 11.03 2.52
CA LYS A 59 20.29 10.57 2.20
C LYS A 59 20.34 9.99 0.79
N SER A 60 19.36 9.17 0.43
CA SER A 60 19.15 8.66 -0.92
C SER A 60 18.92 9.81 -1.92
N MET A 61 18.17 10.83 -1.53
CA MET A 61 17.95 12.02 -2.37
C MET A 61 19.25 12.80 -2.58
N ARG A 62 20.09 12.94 -1.55
CA ARG A 62 21.40 13.60 -1.65
C ARG A 62 22.32 12.89 -2.64
N ILE A 63 22.44 11.57 -2.54
CA ILE A 63 23.25 10.76 -3.47
C ILE A 63 22.72 10.89 -4.91
N HIS A 64 21.40 10.88 -5.08
CA HIS A 64 20.77 11.13 -6.36
C HIS A 64 21.12 12.52 -6.92
N PHE A 65 21.03 13.56 -6.08
CA PHE A 65 21.26 14.93 -6.50
C PHE A 65 22.73 15.18 -6.86
N GLU A 66 23.67 14.73 -6.03
CA GLU A 66 25.11 14.83 -6.28
C GLU A 66 25.54 14.10 -7.56
N SER A 67 24.88 12.99 -7.91
CA SER A 67 25.22 12.21 -9.13
C SER A 67 24.52 12.69 -10.39
N ARG A 68 23.29 13.19 -10.31
CA ARG A 68 22.46 13.55 -11.48
C ARG A 68 22.38 15.05 -11.74
N HIS A 69 22.66 15.88 -10.75
CA HIS A 69 22.55 17.33 -10.81
C HIS A 69 23.85 18.00 -10.31
N PRO A 70 25.00 17.75 -10.97
CA PRO A 70 26.31 18.26 -10.52
C PRO A 70 26.42 19.79 -10.55
N ASN A 71 25.52 20.47 -11.26
CA ASN A 71 25.52 21.92 -11.42
C ASN A 71 24.60 22.65 -10.43
N GLU A 72 23.81 21.92 -9.64
CA GLU A 72 22.90 22.50 -8.66
C GLU A 72 23.37 22.20 -7.23
N THR A 73 23.06 23.09 -6.29
CA THR A 73 23.34 22.88 -4.88
C THR A 73 22.19 22.14 -4.19
N PHE A 74 22.52 21.06 -3.47
CA PHE A 74 21.54 20.33 -2.67
C PHE A 74 21.20 21.11 -1.39
N ASN A 75 19.94 21.55 -1.26
CA ASN A 75 19.41 22.17 -0.04
C ASN A 75 18.31 21.29 0.56
N GLU A 76 18.54 20.78 1.76
CA GLU A 76 17.59 19.89 2.45
C GLU A 76 16.26 20.58 2.77
N SER A 77 16.27 21.88 3.03
CA SER A 77 15.08 22.68 3.34
C SER A 77 14.09 22.81 2.19
N GLU A 78 14.52 22.52 0.95
CA GLU A 78 13.66 22.61 -0.24
C GLU A 78 12.90 21.31 -0.51
N PHE A 79 13.20 20.23 0.21
CA PHE A 79 12.52 18.95 0.05
C PHE A 79 11.44 18.78 1.11
N GLU A 80 10.18 18.87 0.68
CA GLU A 80 9.03 18.62 1.53
C GLU A 80 8.77 17.12 1.69
N ASP A 81 8.40 16.72 2.91
CA ASP A 81 7.92 15.39 3.23
C ASP A 81 6.48 15.21 2.73
N LEU A 82 6.33 14.51 1.61
CA LEU A 82 5.03 14.29 0.98
C LEU A 82 4.14 13.38 1.84
N HIS A 83 4.73 12.52 2.66
CA HIS A 83 3.98 11.64 3.55
C HIS A 83 3.40 12.41 4.73
N GLU A 84 4.10 13.42 5.25
CA GLU A 84 3.55 14.35 6.24
C GLU A 84 2.45 15.25 5.65
N LYS A 85 2.67 15.77 4.44
CA LYS A 85 1.73 16.71 3.81
C LYS A 85 0.42 16.06 3.38
N TYR A 86 0.49 14.87 2.78
CA TYR A 86 -0.67 14.21 2.18
C TYR A 86 -1.18 13.02 2.99
N GLY A 87 -0.49 12.64 4.08
CA GLY A 87 -0.77 11.44 4.85
C GLY A 87 -0.34 10.20 4.07
N GLY A 88 0.89 9.73 4.33
CA GLY A 88 1.49 8.58 3.65
C GLY A 88 0.58 7.33 3.64
N THR A 89 0.69 6.53 2.58
CA THR A 89 -0.27 5.45 2.31
C THR A 89 0.40 4.11 2.08
N THR A 90 0.51 3.33 3.16
CA THR A 90 0.73 1.87 3.13
C THR A 90 -0.06 1.15 4.22
N LYS A 91 -1.19 1.73 4.67
CA LYS A 91 -2.10 1.13 5.66
C LYS A 91 -3.41 0.61 5.05
N GLY A 92 -3.51 0.56 3.71
CA GLY A 92 -4.73 0.13 3.04
C GLY A 92 -4.86 -1.37 2.88
N VAL A 93 -6.01 -1.76 2.32
CA VAL A 93 -6.48 -3.15 2.16
C VAL A 93 -5.63 -3.95 1.15
N ALA A 94 -4.71 -3.32 0.40
CA ALA A 94 -3.81 -4.04 -0.50
C ALA A 94 -2.47 -4.40 0.19
N VAL A 95 -2.00 -3.61 1.16
CA VAL A 95 -0.82 -3.93 1.98
C VAL A 95 -1.17 -4.90 3.12
N HIS A 96 -2.30 -4.68 3.79
CA HIS A 96 -2.92 -5.67 4.67
C HIS A 96 -3.96 -6.44 3.85
N GLY A 97 -3.65 -7.65 3.36
CA GLY A 97 -4.67 -8.52 2.76
C GLY A 97 -5.79 -8.91 3.75
N SER A 98 -6.23 -10.17 3.75
CA SER A 98 -7.14 -10.73 4.77
C SER A 98 -6.47 -10.90 6.15
N LEU A 99 -5.59 -9.97 6.53
CA LEU A 99 -5.09 -9.90 7.90
C LEU A 99 -6.27 -9.51 8.77
N LYS A 100 -6.54 -10.39 9.74
CA LYS A 100 -7.65 -10.33 10.69
C LYS A 100 -7.70 -8.91 11.25
N LYS A 101 -8.82 -8.21 11.02
CA LYS A 101 -9.12 -6.91 11.65
C LYS A 101 -8.66 -6.99 13.11
N ASP A 102 -7.63 -6.22 13.48
CA ASP A 102 -7.15 -6.17 14.85
C ASP A 102 -8.36 -5.88 15.75
N LYS A 103 -8.74 -6.87 16.55
CA LYS A 103 -9.89 -6.76 17.47
C LYS A 103 -9.60 -5.85 18.66
N ASN A 104 -8.63 -4.94 18.54
CA ASN A 104 -8.23 -4.05 19.61
C ASN A 104 -8.07 -2.60 19.14
N LYS A 105 -9.17 -2.02 18.68
CA LYS A 105 -9.38 -0.57 18.75
C LYS A 105 -10.84 -0.28 19.04
N LYS A 106 -11.28 -0.73 20.22
CA LYS A 106 -12.44 -0.18 20.91
C LYS A 106 -11.89 0.41 22.21
N GLY A 107 -12.01 1.72 22.37
CA GLY A 107 -11.68 2.42 23.61
C GLY A 107 -10.57 3.43 23.43
N GLU A 108 -10.99 4.70 23.42
CA GLU A 108 -10.26 5.92 23.83
C GLU A 108 -9.18 6.48 22.90
#